data_AF-A0A4Q4BFU1-F1
#
_entry.id   AF-A0A4Q4BFU1-F1
#
_cell.length_a   1.000
_cell.length_b   1.000
_cell.length_c   1.000
_cell.angle_alpha   90.00
_cell.angle_beta   90.00
_cell.angle_gamma   90.00
#
_symmetry.space_group_name_H-M   'P 1'
#
loop_
_entity.id
_entity.type
_entity.pdbx_description
1 polymer ?
#
loop_
_entity_poly.entity_id
_entity_poly.type
_entity_poly.pdbx_seq_one_letter_code
_entity_poly.pdbx_strand_id
1 'polypeptide(L)'
;PGGTAEILTDISDVTERMHAAGAGLSGQAFTRARDAEAGRIEQEACGGDANKRCQVVTLYRGGQFKLYTYKKYSDVRLAFAPEDRAATFGGDLDNFSFPRFAIDAAFIRLYENGAPAQTPTHFRWNAERPVEGTPVFVTGSPGATQRLLTQDQLFSVRDVVLPMDQLIASELRGRLIRYSEEGERQAFEAMDPIVSLENTYKRGLGRMRALTDANFMAMKAGQETDFRGRAEAGVGTDNPWTTLTGVQPILRETYPAYALLEGGTGIGTTPVAGGSQLFLWARTLVRGAQERGKPSAERLPEFADSRLTAVQTGLFAERPVYADLEQVRMEWWLSKTREWLTVDSPNVR
;
A
#
# COMPACT_ATOMS: atom_id res chain seq x y z
N PRO A 1 0.90 -21.53 6.15
CA PRO A 1 -0.51 -21.75 5.72
C PRO A 1 -1.25 -20.40 5.64
N GLY A 2 -2.06 -20.14 4.60
CA GLY A 2 -2.81 -18.88 4.48
C GLY A 2 -2.52 -18.01 3.24
N GLY A 3 -1.82 -18.54 2.24
CA GLY A 3 -1.73 -17.88 0.94
C GLY A 3 -3.06 -17.98 0.21
N THR A 4 -3.56 -16.86 -0.32
CA THR A 4 -4.76 -16.82 -1.17
C THR A 4 -4.38 -16.29 -2.54
N ALA A 5 -5.08 -16.75 -3.57
CA ALA A 5 -4.98 -16.20 -4.91
C ALA A 5 -6.37 -15.81 -5.40
N GLU A 6 -6.43 -14.77 -6.21
CA GLU A 6 -7.68 -14.19 -6.69
C GLU A 6 -7.63 -14.03 -8.20
N ILE A 7 -8.70 -14.42 -8.88
CA ILE A 7 -8.89 -14.20 -10.31
C ILE A 7 -10.04 -13.22 -10.47
N LEU A 8 -9.78 -12.09 -11.15
CA LEU A 8 -10.81 -11.13 -11.48
C LEU A 8 -11.80 -11.76 -12.47
N THR A 9 -13.08 -11.75 -12.12
CA THR A 9 -14.17 -12.37 -12.88
C THR A 9 -15.15 -11.37 -13.47
N ASP A 10 -15.33 -10.21 -12.85
CA ASP A 10 -16.24 -9.17 -13.32
C ASP A 10 -15.79 -7.77 -12.87
N ILE A 11 -16.12 -6.76 -13.68
CA ILE A 11 -16.02 -5.34 -13.34
C ILE A 11 -17.34 -4.66 -13.70
N SER A 12 -18.03 -4.09 -12.71
CA SER A 12 -19.26 -3.32 -12.91
C SER A 12 -19.09 -1.85 -12.50
N ASP A 13 -19.85 -0.96 -13.14
CA ASP A 13 -19.85 0.47 -12.80
C ASP A 13 -20.82 0.74 -11.64
N VAL A 14 -20.33 1.39 -10.60
CA VAL A 14 -21.12 1.80 -9.42
C VAL A 14 -20.99 3.31 -9.14
N THR A 15 -20.55 4.07 -10.16
CA THR A 15 -20.19 5.49 -10.03
C THR A 15 -21.37 6.35 -9.58
N GLU A 16 -22.52 6.22 -10.23
CA GLU A 16 -23.72 7.01 -9.89
C GLU A 16 -24.17 6.77 -8.45
N ARG A 17 -24.19 5.50 -8.04
CA ARG A 17 -24.57 5.07 -6.70
C ARG A 17 -23.63 5.64 -5.63
N MET A 18 -22.33 5.59 -5.89
CA MET A 18 -21.31 6.16 -4.99
C MET A 18 -21.38 7.69 -4.92
N HIS A 19 -21.68 8.38 -6.02
CA HIS A 19 -21.87 9.83 -6.01
C HIS A 19 -23.14 10.24 -5.27
N ALA A 20 -24.24 9.51 -5.47
CA ALA A 20 -25.50 9.76 -4.77
C ALA A 20 -25.34 9.66 -3.25
N ALA A 21 -24.59 8.68 -2.75
CA ALA A 21 -24.35 8.50 -1.32
C ALA A 21 -23.63 9.68 -0.66
N GLY A 22 -22.75 10.37 -1.39
CA GLY A 22 -22.01 11.54 -0.88
C GLY A 22 -22.68 12.89 -1.17
N ALA A 23 -23.80 12.92 -1.89
CA ALA A 23 -24.39 14.16 -2.39
C ALA A 23 -24.80 15.10 -1.24
N GLY A 24 -24.36 16.36 -1.30
CA GLY A 24 -24.67 17.37 -0.28
C GLY A 24 -23.95 17.20 1.06
N LEU A 25 -23.08 16.20 1.20
CA LEU A 25 -22.30 15.95 2.41
C LEU A 25 -20.87 16.52 2.28
N SER A 26 -20.24 16.81 3.42
CA SER A 26 -18.85 17.27 3.47
C SER A 26 -18.10 16.63 4.66
N GLY A 27 -16.77 16.77 4.65
CA GLY A 27 -15.90 16.30 5.72
C GLY A 27 -16.11 14.83 6.09
N GLN A 28 -16.16 14.54 7.39
CA GLN A 28 -16.30 13.18 7.89
C GLN A 28 -17.63 12.52 7.48
N ALA A 29 -18.72 13.29 7.35
CA ALA A 29 -20.02 12.76 6.93
C ALA A 29 -19.96 12.26 5.48
N PHE A 30 -19.30 13.00 4.59
CA PHE A 30 -19.07 12.59 3.20
C PHE A 30 -18.28 11.28 3.10
N THR A 31 -17.17 11.19 3.84
CA THR A 31 -16.34 9.97 3.86
C THR A 31 -17.13 8.79 4.39
N ARG A 32 -17.80 8.93 5.53
CA ARG A 32 -18.60 7.86 6.14
C ARG A 32 -19.71 7.36 5.22
N ALA A 33 -20.44 8.26 4.56
CA ALA A 33 -21.53 7.86 3.67
C ALA A 33 -21.02 7.05 2.47
N ARG A 34 -19.88 7.43 1.90
CA ARG A 34 -19.26 6.69 0.80
C ARG A 34 -18.67 5.35 1.24
N ASP A 35 -18.04 5.30 2.42
CA ASP A 35 -17.50 4.05 2.96
C ASP A 35 -18.62 3.05 3.28
N ALA A 36 -19.70 3.52 3.88
CA ALA A 36 -20.91 2.74 4.13
C ALA A 36 -21.50 2.19 2.83
N GLU A 37 -21.59 3.05 1.80
CA GLU A 37 -22.13 2.64 0.51
C GLU A 37 -21.26 1.62 -0.22
N ALA A 38 -19.93 1.79 -0.17
CA ALA A 38 -18.99 0.81 -0.69
C ALA A 38 -19.16 -0.55 0.01
N GLY A 39 -19.24 -0.55 1.34
CA GLY A 39 -19.50 -1.77 2.12
C GLY A 39 -20.83 -2.44 1.75
N ARG A 40 -21.89 -1.64 1.53
CA ARG A 40 -23.20 -2.14 1.09
C ARG A 40 -23.13 -2.78 -0.30
N ILE A 41 -22.49 -2.12 -1.27
CA ILE A 41 -22.29 -2.66 -2.63
C ILE A 41 -21.54 -4.01 -2.56
N GLU A 42 -20.45 -4.08 -1.79
CA GLU A 42 -19.66 -5.29 -1.66
C GLU A 42 -20.43 -6.42 -1.00
N GLN A 43 -21.21 -6.10 0.04
CA GLN A 43 -22.07 -7.05 0.73
C GLN A 43 -23.18 -7.59 -0.17
N GLU A 44 -23.83 -6.74 -0.97
CA GLU A 44 -24.88 -7.17 -1.92
C GLU A 44 -24.33 -8.10 -3.00
N ALA A 45 -23.12 -7.84 -3.49
CA ALA A 45 -22.53 -8.58 -4.59
C ALA A 45 -21.88 -9.91 -4.18
N CYS A 46 -21.25 -9.97 -3.01
CA CYS A 46 -20.50 -11.15 -2.56
C CYS A 46 -20.97 -11.74 -1.22
N GLY A 47 -21.88 -11.09 -0.50
CA GLY A 47 -22.17 -11.34 0.92
C GLY A 47 -22.27 -12.81 1.31
N GLY A 48 -21.31 -13.28 2.10
CA GLY A 48 -21.27 -14.63 2.67
C GLY A 48 -20.62 -15.72 1.79
N ASP A 49 -20.28 -15.43 0.53
CA ASP A 49 -19.57 -16.39 -0.32
C ASP A 49 -18.06 -16.35 -0.02
N ALA A 50 -17.58 -17.34 0.74
CA ALA A 50 -16.15 -17.46 1.09
C ALA A 50 -15.23 -17.63 -0.13
N ASN A 51 -15.77 -18.00 -1.29
CA ASN A 51 -15.03 -18.20 -2.54
C ASN A 51 -15.04 -16.95 -3.43
N LYS A 52 -15.60 -15.82 -2.97
CA LYS A 52 -15.56 -14.55 -3.69
C LYS A 52 -14.98 -13.43 -2.85
N ARG A 53 -14.40 -12.44 -3.53
CA ARG A 53 -14.07 -11.14 -2.95
C ARG A 53 -14.65 -10.06 -3.84
N CYS A 54 -15.38 -9.13 -3.25
CA CYS A 54 -15.88 -7.94 -3.92
C CYS A 54 -15.15 -6.73 -3.36
N GLN A 55 -14.75 -5.81 -4.23
CA GLN A 55 -14.13 -4.57 -3.81
C GLN A 55 -14.62 -3.41 -4.68
N VAL A 56 -15.12 -2.36 -4.04
CA VAL A 56 -15.31 -1.08 -4.73
C VAL A 56 -13.94 -0.41 -4.88
N VAL A 57 -13.50 -0.28 -6.12
CA VAL A 57 -12.27 0.38 -6.53
C VAL A 57 -12.57 1.83 -6.92
N THR A 58 -11.84 2.76 -6.31
CA THR A 58 -11.90 4.17 -6.65
C THR A 58 -10.89 4.49 -7.75
N LEU A 59 -11.36 5.04 -8.86
CA LEU A 59 -10.54 5.47 -9.99
C LEU A 59 -10.58 7.00 -10.12
N TYR A 60 -9.54 7.57 -10.75
CA TYR A 60 -9.45 9.01 -11.01
C TYR A 60 -9.74 9.88 -9.79
N ARG A 61 -9.19 9.50 -8.61
CA ARG A 61 -9.38 10.21 -7.32
C ARG A 61 -10.85 10.40 -6.92
N GLY A 62 -11.73 9.49 -7.32
CA GLY A 62 -13.17 9.57 -7.05
C GLY A 62 -14.00 10.07 -8.22
N GLY A 63 -13.41 10.24 -9.40
CA GLY A 63 -14.15 10.50 -10.64
C GLY A 63 -14.89 9.26 -11.18
N GLN A 64 -14.47 8.05 -10.79
CA GLN A 64 -15.22 6.82 -11.09
C GLN A 64 -15.10 5.81 -9.95
N PHE A 65 -16.12 4.95 -9.83
CA PHE A 65 -16.17 3.84 -8.91
C PHE A 65 -16.57 2.57 -9.65
N LYS A 66 -15.79 1.51 -9.47
CA LYS A 66 -16.04 0.22 -10.11
C LYS A 66 -16.07 -0.86 -9.05
N LEU A 67 -17.03 -1.76 -9.11
CA LEU A 67 -17.06 -2.96 -8.30
C LEU A 67 -16.28 -4.06 -9.04
N TYR A 68 -15.20 -4.54 -8.42
CA TYR A 68 -14.40 -5.65 -8.93
C TYR A 68 -14.82 -6.91 -8.18
N THR A 69 -15.19 -7.95 -8.92
CA THR A 69 -15.57 -9.26 -8.37
C THR A 69 -14.50 -10.28 -8.69
N TYR A 70 -13.94 -10.89 -7.66
CA TYR A 70 -12.89 -11.90 -7.76
C TYR A 70 -13.41 -13.26 -7.32
N LYS A 71 -13.01 -14.32 -8.03
CA LYS A 71 -13.01 -15.68 -7.48
C LYS A 71 -11.77 -15.86 -6.63
N LYS A 72 -11.96 -16.29 -5.39
CA LYS A 72 -10.91 -16.50 -4.39
C LYS A 72 -10.59 -17.98 -4.26
N TYR A 73 -9.30 -18.29 -4.20
CA TYR A 73 -8.75 -19.62 -3.92
C TYR A 73 -8.01 -19.58 -2.59
N SER A 74 -8.39 -20.45 -1.66
CA SER A 74 -7.78 -20.57 -0.33
C SER A 74 -6.78 -21.72 -0.21
N ASP A 75 -6.82 -22.71 -1.12
CA ASP A 75 -5.82 -23.76 -1.23
C ASP A 75 -4.84 -23.40 -2.37
N VAL A 76 -3.74 -22.75 -1.98
CA VAL A 76 -2.66 -22.33 -2.86
C VAL A 76 -1.39 -23.01 -2.40
N ARG A 77 -0.77 -23.77 -3.30
CA ARG A 77 0.43 -24.56 -2.99
C ARG A 77 1.61 -24.08 -3.82
N LEU A 78 2.78 -23.99 -3.21
CA LEU A 78 4.03 -23.76 -3.94
C LEU A 78 4.28 -24.96 -4.86
N ALA A 79 4.48 -24.69 -6.15
CA ALA A 79 4.81 -25.70 -7.15
C ALA A 79 6.30 -25.67 -7.50
N PHE A 80 6.91 -24.49 -7.51
CA PHE A 80 8.33 -24.30 -7.74
C PHE A 80 8.78 -22.93 -7.20
N ALA A 81 9.98 -22.89 -6.63
CA ALA A 81 10.77 -21.69 -6.44
C ALA A 81 12.24 -22.04 -6.70
N PRO A 82 13.04 -21.15 -7.29
CA PRO A 82 14.48 -21.33 -7.35
C PRO A 82 15.10 -21.20 -5.95
N GLU A 83 16.37 -21.58 -5.82
CA GLU A 83 17.19 -21.23 -4.65
C GLU A 83 17.14 -19.72 -4.40
N ASP A 84 17.09 -19.31 -3.13
CA ASP A 84 16.97 -17.89 -2.76
C ASP A 84 18.07 -17.04 -3.43
N ARG A 85 19.32 -17.52 -3.43
CA ARG A 85 20.46 -16.83 -4.08
C ARG A 85 20.28 -16.59 -5.58
N ALA A 86 19.50 -17.42 -6.27
CA ALA A 86 19.19 -17.21 -7.68
C ALA A 86 18.05 -16.21 -7.87
N ALA A 87 17.02 -16.25 -7.02
CA ALA A 87 15.92 -15.27 -7.01
C ALA A 87 16.38 -13.87 -6.59
N THR A 88 17.32 -13.78 -5.66
CA THR A 88 17.83 -12.54 -5.10
C THR A 88 19.23 -12.19 -5.60
N PHE A 89 19.68 -12.78 -6.72
CA PHE A 89 21.03 -12.55 -7.25
C PHE A 89 21.34 -11.05 -7.41
N GLY A 90 22.50 -10.64 -6.89
CA GLY A 90 22.92 -9.23 -6.81
C GLY A 90 22.33 -8.44 -5.64
N GLY A 91 21.40 -9.03 -4.89
CA GLY A 91 20.81 -8.46 -3.67
C GLY A 91 20.22 -7.07 -3.88
N ASP A 92 20.28 -6.25 -2.82
CA ASP A 92 19.86 -4.85 -2.88
C ASP A 92 20.74 -4.01 -3.82
N LEU A 93 22.03 -4.34 -4.00
CA LEU A 93 22.93 -3.58 -4.91
C LEU A 93 22.40 -3.54 -6.35
N ASP A 94 21.87 -4.67 -6.83
CA ASP A 94 21.29 -4.77 -8.17
C ASP A 94 19.80 -4.37 -8.20
N ASN A 95 19.15 -4.11 -7.07
CA ASN A 95 17.73 -3.74 -7.04
C ASN A 95 17.51 -2.38 -7.75
N PHE A 96 16.47 -2.20 -8.55
CA PHE A 96 16.29 -1.00 -9.41
C PHE A 96 17.46 -0.68 -10.36
N SER A 97 18.30 -1.66 -10.71
CA SER A 97 19.45 -1.49 -11.60
C SER A 97 19.30 -2.33 -12.89
N PHE A 98 19.98 -1.90 -13.95
CA PHE A 98 20.18 -2.68 -15.18
C PHE A 98 21.67 -2.60 -15.58
N PRO A 99 22.34 -3.69 -15.98
CA PRO A 99 21.82 -5.06 -16.19
C PRO A 99 21.41 -5.77 -14.89
N ARG A 100 20.55 -6.79 -15.00
CA ARG A 100 20.02 -7.59 -13.88
C ARG A 100 20.01 -9.07 -14.28
N PHE A 101 20.39 -9.95 -13.35
CA PHE A 101 20.60 -11.39 -13.63
C PHE A 101 19.82 -12.34 -12.69
N ALA A 102 18.95 -11.79 -11.84
CA ALA A 102 18.11 -12.57 -10.94
C ALA A 102 17.01 -13.34 -11.67
N ILE A 103 16.74 -14.57 -11.22
CA ILE A 103 15.59 -15.38 -11.65
C ILE A 103 14.47 -15.16 -10.63
N ASP A 104 13.91 -13.95 -10.63
CA ASP A 104 12.86 -13.53 -9.69
C ASP A 104 11.49 -14.07 -10.13
N ALA A 105 11.28 -15.36 -9.91
CA ALA A 105 10.04 -16.05 -10.25
C ALA A 105 9.77 -17.23 -9.30
N ALA A 106 8.50 -17.46 -9.01
CA ALA A 106 8.00 -18.68 -8.37
C ALA A 106 6.69 -19.10 -9.03
N PHE A 107 6.39 -20.40 -9.00
CA PHE A 107 5.14 -20.94 -9.51
C PHE A 107 4.33 -21.50 -8.36
N ILE A 108 3.06 -21.12 -8.31
CA ILE A 108 2.05 -21.68 -7.40
C ILE A 108 1.02 -22.47 -8.21
N ARG A 109 0.34 -23.40 -7.55
CA ARG A 109 -0.80 -24.12 -8.11
C ARG A 109 -2.03 -23.89 -7.25
N LEU A 110 -3.12 -23.51 -7.90
CA LEU A 110 -4.42 -23.32 -7.27
C LEU A 110 -5.14 -24.66 -7.17
N TYR A 111 -5.81 -24.89 -6.04
CA TYR A 111 -6.64 -26.07 -5.80
C TYR A 111 -8.06 -25.67 -5.42
N GLU A 112 -9.02 -26.51 -5.79
CA GLU A 112 -10.44 -26.37 -5.48
C GLU A 112 -11.01 -27.78 -5.27
N ASN A 113 -11.73 -27.99 -4.17
CA ASN A 113 -12.33 -29.30 -3.82
C ASN A 113 -11.33 -30.47 -3.83
N GLY A 114 -10.10 -30.23 -3.35
CA GLY A 114 -9.04 -31.24 -3.27
C GLY A 114 -8.34 -31.57 -4.59
N ALA A 115 -8.73 -30.94 -5.70
CA ALA A 115 -8.14 -31.14 -7.02
C ALA A 115 -7.52 -29.84 -7.56
N PRO A 116 -6.55 -29.91 -8.50
CA PRO A 116 -6.06 -28.72 -9.18
C PRO A 116 -7.20 -27.94 -9.84
N ALA A 117 -7.25 -26.63 -9.61
CA ALA A 117 -8.28 -25.77 -10.17
C ALA A 117 -8.16 -25.69 -11.70
N GLN A 118 -9.31 -25.67 -12.39
CA GLN A 118 -9.35 -25.50 -13.84
C GLN A 118 -9.24 -24.00 -14.20
N THR A 119 -8.21 -23.63 -14.97
CA THR A 119 -7.96 -22.26 -15.43
C THR A 119 -7.86 -22.21 -16.96
N PRO A 120 -9.00 -22.23 -17.68
CA PRO A 120 -9.01 -22.37 -19.15
C PRO A 120 -8.37 -21.16 -19.84
N THR A 121 -8.45 -19.97 -19.23
CA THR A 121 -7.77 -18.76 -19.71
C THR A 121 -6.42 -18.62 -19.00
N HIS A 122 -5.33 -18.80 -19.74
CA HIS A 122 -3.96 -18.67 -19.22
C HIS A 122 -2.98 -18.26 -20.33
N PHE A 123 -1.85 -17.68 -19.95
CA PHE A 123 -0.76 -17.37 -20.88
C PHE A 123 -0.06 -18.64 -21.36
N ARG A 124 0.41 -18.61 -22.61
CA ARG A 124 1.27 -19.66 -23.17
C ARG A 124 2.72 -19.20 -23.13
N TRP A 125 3.61 -20.13 -22.82
CA TRP A 125 5.04 -19.88 -22.83
C TRP A 125 5.54 -19.67 -24.26
N ASN A 126 6.24 -18.56 -24.51
CA ASN A 126 7.06 -18.39 -25.72
C ASN A 126 8.52 -18.67 -25.37
N ALA A 127 9.10 -19.71 -25.99
CA ALA A 127 10.50 -20.10 -25.79
C ALA A 127 11.47 -19.41 -26.77
N GLU A 128 10.95 -18.61 -27.70
CA GLU A 128 11.79 -17.85 -28.63
C GLU A 128 12.60 -16.79 -27.91
N ARG A 129 13.80 -16.53 -28.43
CA ARG A 129 14.65 -15.46 -27.91
C ARG A 129 13.95 -14.10 -28.12
N PRO A 130 13.87 -13.22 -27.11
CA PRO A 130 13.37 -11.86 -27.30
C PRO A 130 14.17 -11.12 -28.37
N VAL A 131 13.47 -10.45 -29.28
CA VAL A 131 14.05 -9.63 -30.35
C VAL A 131 13.81 -8.15 -30.01
N GLU A 132 14.86 -7.33 -30.12
CA GLU A 132 14.76 -5.89 -29.90
C GLU A 132 13.70 -5.26 -30.81
N GLY A 133 12.94 -4.30 -30.28
CA GLY A 133 11.81 -3.67 -30.99
C GLY A 133 10.51 -4.48 -30.99
N THR A 134 10.50 -5.71 -30.46
CA THR A 134 9.26 -6.48 -30.31
C THR A 134 8.35 -5.84 -29.25
N PRO A 135 7.07 -5.56 -29.56
CA PRO A 135 6.14 -5.05 -28.57
C PRO A 135 5.88 -6.04 -27.44
N VAL A 136 5.91 -5.55 -26.20
CA VAL A 136 5.58 -6.33 -24.99
C VAL A 136 4.47 -5.62 -24.24
N PHE A 137 3.46 -6.38 -23.82
CA PHE A 137 2.34 -5.89 -23.03
C PHE A 137 2.37 -6.57 -21.67
N VAL A 138 2.28 -5.77 -20.60
CA VAL A 138 2.25 -6.27 -19.23
C VAL A 138 0.86 -6.05 -18.66
N THR A 139 0.28 -7.11 -18.12
CA THR A 139 -1.00 -7.05 -17.40
C THR A 139 -0.75 -7.25 -15.92
N GLY A 140 -1.51 -6.56 -15.08
CA GLY A 140 -1.33 -6.64 -13.63
C GLY A 140 -2.23 -5.66 -12.88
N SER A 141 -2.08 -5.68 -11.55
CA SER A 141 -2.82 -4.80 -10.64
C SER A 141 -1.86 -3.82 -9.97
N PRO A 142 -1.45 -2.72 -10.65
CA PRO A 142 -0.55 -1.75 -10.03
C PRO A 142 -1.22 -1.14 -8.80
N GLY A 143 -0.51 -1.13 -7.66
CA GLY A 143 -1.08 -0.73 -6.37
C GLY A 143 -1.56 0.73 -6.34
N ALA A 144 -0.66 1.68 -6.57
CA ALA A 144 -1.00 3.10 -6.58
C ALA A 144 -0.07 3.90 -7.49
N THR A 145 -0.58 4.99 -8.06
CA THR A 145 0.23 6.01 -8.74
C THR A 145 -0.23 7.40 -8.36
N GLN A 146 0.69 8.36 -8.41
CA GLN A 146 0.43 9.75 -8.09
C GLN A 146 0.90 10.64 -9.25
N ARG A 147 0.49 10.28 -10.48
CA ARG A 147 0.98 10.92 -11.71
C ARG A 147 0.60 12.39 -11.84
N LEU A 148 -0.47 12.80 -11.15
CA LEU A 148 -1.10 14.12 -11.22
C LEU A 148 -0.89 14.94 -9.92
N LEU A 149 0.17 14.68 -9.16
CA LEU A 149 0.52 15.58 -8.06
C LEU A 149 0.84 16.97 -8.63
N THR A 150 0.32 18.01 -7.98
CA THR A 150 0.69 19.39 -8.27
C THR A 150 2.12 19.69 -7.83
N GLN A 151 2.68 20.79 -8.30
CA GLN A 151 3.99 21.29 -7.89
C GLN A 151 4.08 21.46 -6.38
N ASP A 152 3.08 22.06 -5.75
CA ASP A 152 3.07 22.25 -4.30
C ASP A 152 3.07 20.91 -3.54
N GLN A 153 2.36 19.91 -4.07
CA GLN A 153 2.39 18.55 -3.51
C GLN A 153 3.76 17.90 -3.73
N LEU A 154 4.36 18.03 -4.91
CA LEU A 154 5.70 17.53 -5.18
C LEU A 154 6.75 18.17 -4.26
N PHE A 155 6.63 19.46 -3.95
CA PHE A 155 7.46 20.12 -2.95
C PHE A 155 7.27 19.55 -1.55
N SER A 156 6.03 19.29 -1.12
CA SER A 156 5.81 18.58 0.16
C SER A 156 6.47 17.19 0.19
N VAL A 157 6.39 16.45 -0.92
CA VAL A 157 7.04 15.14 -1.02
C VAL A 157 8.57 15.29 -0.95
N ARG A 158 9.14 16.24 -1.69
CA ARG A 158 10.59 16.48 -1.78
C ARG A 158 11.18 16.99 -0.47
N ASP A 159 10.50 17.94 0.18
CA ASP A 159 11.08 18.77 1.23
C ASP A 159 10.74 18.25 2.64
N VAL A 160 9.70 17.42 2.78
CA VAL A 160 9.23 16.92 4.09
C VAL A 160 9.13 15.40 4.12
N VAL A 161 8.33 14.81 3.22
CA VAL A 161 8.00 13.38 3.26
C VAL A 161 9.23 12.51 3.05
N LEU A 162 9.93 12.68 1.93
CA LEU A 162 11.09 11.85 1.60
C LEU A 162 12.26 12.04 2.58
N PRO A 163 12.65 13.27 2.97
CA PRO A 163 13.75 13.46 3.92
C PRO A 163 13.49 12.75 5.26
N MET A 164 12.30 12.91 5.83
CA MET A 164 11.93 12.22 7.07
C MET A 164 11.94 10.69 6.88
N ASP A 165 11.20 10.18 5.89
CA ASP A 165 11.06 8.75 5.65
C ASP A 165 12.43 8.08 5.44
N GLN A 166 13.32 8.71 4.66
CA GLN A 166 14.65 8.17 4.40
C GLN A 166 15.56 8.20 5.62
N LEU A 167 15.52 9.27 6.42
CA LEU A 167 16.32 9.37 7.63
C LEU A 167 15.98 8.23 8.60
N ILE A 168 14.69 8.05 8.88
CA ILE A 168 14.27 7.06 9.88
C ILE A 168 14.37 5.63 9.33
N ALA A 169 14.14 5.41 8.03
CA ALA A 169 14.32 4.11 7.39
C ALA A 169 15.79 3.67 7.40
N SER A 170 16.73 4.59 7.16
CA SER A 170 18.17 4.32 7.24
C SER A 170 18.58 3.83 8.64
N GLU A 171 18.04 4.46 9.68
CA GLU A 171 18.31 4.03 11.06
C GLU A 171 17.71 2.65 11.38
N LEU A 172 16.44 2.41 11.00
CA LEU A 172 15.83 1.08 11.20
C LEU A 172 16.62 0.00 10.48
N ARG A 173 17.12 0.30 9.27
CA ARG A 173 17.96 -0.60 8.48
C ARG A 173 19.23 -0.95 9.24
N GLY A 174 19.92 0.03 9.81
CA GLY A 174 21.10 -0.21 10.64
C GLY A 174 20.82 -1.10 11.85
N ARG A 175 19.70 -0.87 12.54
CA ARG A 175 19.30 -1.70 13.69
C ARG A 175 18.97 -3.14 13.29
N LEU A 176 18.25 -3.34 12.19
CA LEU A 176 17.91 -4.68 11.69
C LEU A 176 19.14 -5.44 11.20
N ILE A 177 20.09 -4.77 10.55
CA ILE A 177 21.37 -5.38 10.14
C ILE A 177 22.19 -5.78 11.36
N ARG A 178 22.29 -4.91 12.37
CA ARG A 178 22.99 -5.28 13.62
C ARG A 178 22.33 -6.49 14.28
N TYR A 179 21.00 -6.51 14.36
CA TYR A 179 20.27 -7.66 14.88
C TYR A 179 20.55 -8.94 14.07
N SER A 180 20.54 -8.88 12.74
CA SER A 180 20.83 -10.05 11.89
C SER A 180 22.23 -10.61 12.08
N GLU A 181 23.20 -9.77 12.46
CA GLU A 181 24.58 -10.15 12.75
C GLU A 181 24.78 -10.79 14.14
N GLU A 182 23.73 -10.98 14.95
CA GLU A 182 23.82 -11.63 16.27
C GLU A 182 23.85 -13.16 16.18
N GLY A 183 23.38 -13.74 15.07
CA GLY A 183 23.41 -15.19 14.84
C GLY A 183 22.58 -15.61 13.63
N GLU A 184 22.73 -16.88 13.23
CA GLU A 184 22.01 -17.45 12.07
C GLU A 184 20.49 -17.37 12.22
N ARG A 185 19.99 -17.53 13.46
CA ARG A 185 18.57 -17.40 13.77
C ARG A 185 18.07 -15.98 13.53
N GLN A 186 18.75 -14.97 14.07
CA GLN A 186 18.38 -13.58 13.90
C GLN A 186 18.51 -13.15 12.43
N ALA A 187 19.51 -13.66 11.71
CA ALA A 187 19.64 -13.45 10.28
C ALA A 187 18.42 -13.96 9.50
N PHE A 188 17.95 -15.16 9.83
CA PHE A 188 16.71 -15.72 9.25
C PHE A 188 15.48 -14.88 9.61
N GLU A 189 15.32 -14.52 10.89
CA GLU A 189 14.18 -13.74 11.39
C GLU A 189 14.12 -12.33 10.76
N ALA A 190 15.28 -11.71 10.51
CA ALA A 190 15.41 -10.36 9.97
C ALA A 190 15.42 -10.26 8.44
N MET A 191 15.56 -11.39 7.72
CA MET A 191 15.74 -11.42 6.26
C MET A 191 14.62 -10.66 5.51
N ASP A 192 13.36 -11.09 5.64
CA ASP A 192 12.21 -10.44 5.00
C ASP A 192 12.03 -8.97 5.43
N PRO A 193 12.13 -8.62 6.73
CA PRO A 193 12.16 -7.23 7.19
C PRO A 193 13.21 -6.35 6.50
N ILE A 194 14.46 -6.83 6.41
CA ILE A 194 15.57 -6.10 5.80
C ILE A 194 15.29 -5.89 4.31
N VAL A 195 14.97 -6.95 3.57
CA VAL A 195 14.70 -6.88 2.12
C VAL A 195 13.57 -5.89 1.82
N SER A 196 12.48 -5.93 2.60
CA SER A 196 11.35 -5.01 2.43
C SER A 196 11.73 -3.54 2.68
N LEU A 197 12.54 -3.30 3.71
CA LEU A 197 13.00 -1.98 4.09
C LEU A 197 14.01 -1.42 3.08
N GLU A 198 14.98 -2.23 2.64
CA GLU A 198 15.97 -1.86 1.64
C GLU A 198 15.32 -1.51 0.30
N ASN A 199 14.34 -2.29 -0.15
CA ASN A 199 13.57 -1.99 -1.34
C ASN A 199 12.86 -0.63 -1.24
N THR A 200 12.25 -0.34 -0.08
CA THR A 200 11.59 0.93 0.18
C THR A 200 12.57 2.10 0.23
N TYR A 201 13.71 1.90 0.88
CA TYR A 201 14.79 2.88 1.02
C TYR A 201 15.41 3.21 -0.34
N LYS A 202 15.81 2.21 -1.13
CA LYS A 202 16.41 2.42 -2.46
C LYS A 202 15.44 3.13 -3.42
N ARG A 203 14.17 2.76 -3.40
CA ARG A 203 13.11 3.48 -4.13
C ARG A 203 13.02 4.95 -3.68
N GLY A 204 13.08 5.20 -2.38
CA GLY A 204 13.05 6.54 -1.80
C GLY A 204 14.23 7.40 -2.26
N LEU A 205 15.45 6.86 -2.24
CA LEU A 205 16.64 7.53 -2.79
C LEU A 205 16.49 7.88 -4.28
N GLY A 206 15.95 6.96 -5.09
CA GLY A 206 15.64 7.23 -6.50
C GLY A 206 14.64 8.37 -6.68
N ARG A 207 13.58 8.40 -5.87
CA ARG A 207 12.60 9.50 -5.86
C ARG A 207 13.23 10.82 -5.42
N MET A 208 14.08 10.82 -4.40
CA MET A 208 14.79 12.02 -3.96
C MET A 208 15.63 12.60 -5.10
N ARG A 209 16.45 11.77 -5.76
CA ARG A 209 17.28 12.20 -6.91
C ARG A 209 16.43 12.86 -8.00
N ALA A 210 15.30 12.24 -8.36
CA ALA A 210 14.41 12.80 -9.38
C ALA A 210 13.78 14.13 -8.96
N LEU A 211 13.34 14.26 -7.70
CA LEU A 211 12.68 15.49 -7.22
C LEU A 211 13.65 16.62 -6.90
N THR A 212 14.94 16.33 -6.65
CA THR A 212 15.99 17.35 -6.53
C THR A 212 16.55 17.80 -7.88
N ASP A 213 16.29 17.07 -8.97
CA ASP A 213 16.70 17.46 -10.31
C ASP A 213 15.85 18.64 -10.82
N ALA A 214 16.53 19.76 -11.12
CA ALA A 214 15.86 20.99 -11.52
C ALA A 214 15.13 20.86 -12.86
N ASN A 215 15.67 20.10 -13.82
CA ASN A 215 15.08 19.92 -15.14
C ASN A 215 13.80 19.06 -15.04
N PHE A 216 13.83 18.01 -14.23
CA PHE A 216 12.66 17.18 -13.96
C PHE A 216 11.55 18.00 -13.29
N MET A 217 11.88 18.80 -12.27
CA MET A 217 10.90 19.65 -11.61
C MET A 217 10.35 20.74 -12.54
N ALA A 218 11.18 21.34 -13.40
CA ALA A 218 10.75 22.29 -14.42
C ALA A 218 9.84 21.65 -15.48
N MET A 219 10.16 20.43 -15.94
CA MET A 219 9.30 19.65 -16.82
C MET A 219 7.93 19.41 -16.17
N LYS A 220 7.89 19.03 -14.89
CA LYS A 220 6.63 18.89 -14.15
C LYS A 220 5.85 20.20 -14.04
N ALA A 221 6.54 21.32 -13.87
CA ALA A 221 5.91 22.63 -13.78
C ALA A 221 5.28 23.02 -15.12
N GLY A 222 5.99 22.79 -16.23
CA GLY A 222 5.44 22.98 -17.57
C GLY A 222 4.22 22.12 -17.85
N GLN A 223 4.25 20.83 -17.45
CA GLN A 223 3.10 19.92 -17.59
C GLN A 223 1.87 20.41 -16.81
N GLU A 224 2.06 20.91 -15.58
CA GLU A 224 0.97 21.47 -14.79
C GLU A 224 0.43 22.76 -15.40
N THR A 225 1.28 23.69 -15.83
CA THR A 225 0.86 24.93 -16.49
C THR A 225 0.06 24.65 -17.76
N ASP A 226 0.51 23.72 -18.61
CA ASP A 226 -0.24 23.29 -19.80
C ASP A 226 -1.62 22.71 -19.41
N PHE A 227 -1.64 21.82 -18.42
CA PHE A 227 -2.89 21.21 -17.96
C PHE A 227 -3.87 22.24 -17.40
N ARG A 228 -3.36 23.20 -16.60
CA ARG A 228 -4.16 24.32 -16.06
C ARG A 228 -4.72 25.19 -17.17
N GLY A 229 -3.89 25.62 -18.12
CA GLY A 229 -4.34 26.44 -19.25
C GLY A 229 -5.43 25.76 -20.09
N ARG A 230 -5.37 24.43 -20.24
CA ARG A 230 -6.44 23.67 -20.92
C ARG A 230 -7.71 23.49 -20.08
N ALA A 231 -7.59 23.47 -18.76
CA ALA A 231 -8.70 23.27 -17.83
C ALA A 231 -9.44 24.56 -17.45
N GLU A 232 -8.79 25.73 -17.56
CA GLU A 232 -9.27 27.06 -17.14
C GLU A 232 -10.63 27.47 -17.71
N ALA A 233 -11.08 26.87 -18.82
CA ALA A 233 -12.42 27.10 -19.37
C ALA A 233 -13.57 26.55 -18.51
N GLY A 234 -13.31 25.76 -17.45
CA GLY A 234 -14.33 25.11 -16.63
C GLY A 234 -14.20 25.27 -15.12
N VAL A 235 -13.27 26.10 -14.64
CA VAL A 235 -13.00 26.24 -13.20
C VAL A 235 -13.79 27.42 -12.65
N GLY A 236 -14.80 27.14 -11.82
CA GLY A 236 -15.58 28.15 -11.11
C GLY A 236 -14.80 28.81 -9.97
N THR A 237 -15.53 29.42 -9.02
CA THR A 237 -14.93 30.06 -7.82
C THR A 237 -14.14 29.10 -6.93
N ASP A 238 -14.45 27.80 -6.99
CA ASP A 238 -13.75 26.74 -6.26
C ASP A 238 -12.58 26.18 -7.09
N ASN A 239 -11.48 26.94 -7.14
CA ASN A 239 -10.28 26.53 -7.86
C ASN A 239 -9.57 25.37 -7.13
N PRO A 240 -9.49 24.16 -7.73
CA PRO A 240 -8.92 22.99 -7.05
C PRO A 240 -7.42 23.16 -6.79
N TRP A 241 -6.69 23.90 -7.62
CA TRP A 241 -5.27 24.18 -7.37
C TRP A 241 -5.08 25.02 -6.12
N THR A 242 -5.86 26.10 -5.95
CA THR A 242 -5.81 26.92 -4.74
C THR A 242 -6.09 26.10 -3.48
N THR A 243 -7.09 25.21 -3.52
CA THR A 243 -7.39 24.30 -2.40
C THR A 243 -6.23 23.34 -2.12
N LEU A 244 -5.64 22.75 -3.17
CA LEU A 244 -4.51 21.83 -3.03
C LEU A 244 -3.25 22.52 -2.51
N THR A 245 -2.97 23.75 -2.94
CA THR A 245 -1.90 24.60 -2.40
C THR A 245 -2.16 24.90 -0.92
N GLY A 246 -3.38 25.33 -0.58
CA GLY A 246 -3.77 25.74 0.77
C GLY A 246 -3.67 24.62 1.82
N VAL A 247 -3.83 23.34 1.43
CA VAL A 247 -3.69 22.20 2.36
C VAL A 247 -2.25 21.75 2.57
N GLN A 248 -1.29 22.18 1.74
CA GLN A 248 0.10 21.71 1.86
C GLN A 248 0.78 22.08 3.20
N PRO A 249 0.61 23.29 3.76
CA PRO A 249 1.17 23.61 5.07
C PRO A 249 0.68 22.66 6.16
N ILE A 250 -0.63 22.36 6.19
CA ILE A 250 -1.23 21.42 7.15
C ILE A 250 -0.67 20.02 6.97
N LEU A 251 -0.54 19.57 5.71
CA LEU A 251 0.07 18.27 5.42
C LEU A 251 1.50 18.20 5.95
N ARG A 252 2.33 19.22 5.69
CA ARG A 252 3.73 19.25 6.11
C ARG A 252 3.87 19.24 7.64
N GLU A 253 3.04 20.02 8.33
CA GLU A 253 3.03 20.11 9.79
C GLU A 253 2.59 18.79 10.44
N THR A 254 1.53 18.18 9.91
CA THR A 254 0.92 16.99 10.50
C THR A 254 1.58 15.68 10.06
N TYR A 255 2.40 15.70 9.01
CA TYR A 255 2.99 14.51 8.42
C TYR A 255 3.73 13.62 9.42
N PRO A 256 4.64 14.12 10.28
CA PRO A 256 5.36 13.26 11.22
C PRO A 256 4.44 12.47 12.14
N ALA A 257 3.42 13.13 12.70
CA ALA A 257 2.44 12.50 13.59
C ALA A 257 1.63 11.42 12.85
N TYR A 258 1.11 11.74 11.67
CA TYR A 258 0.36 10.77 10.87
C TYR A 258 1.23 9.59 10.44
N ALA A 259 2.45 9.83 9.98
CA ALA A 259 3.36 8.79 9.52
C ALA A 259 3.73 7.81 10.64
N LEU A 260 4.04 8.32 11.84
CA LEU A 260 4.49 7.50 12.96
C LEU A 260 3.33 6.81 13.71
N LEU A 261 2.18 7.46 13.85
CA LEU A 261 1.08 6.93 14.67
C LEU A 261 0.04 6.13 13.86
N GLU A 262 -0.30 6.60 12.67
CA GLU A 262 -1.33 5.98 11.82
C GLU A 262 -0.73 5.18 10.65
N GLY A 263 0.35 5.71 10.07
CA GLY A 263 0.98 5.22 8.85
C GLY A 263 0.02 5.29 7.68
N GLY A 264 0.30 4.52 6.62
CA GLY A 264 -0.62 4.41 5.47
C GLY A 264 -0.98 5.76 4.83
N THR A 265 -0.11 6.77 4.93
CA THR A 265 -0.39 8.17 4.55
C THR A 265 -0.67 8.34 3.06
N GLY A 266 -0.40 7.33 2.25
CA GLY A 266 -0.59 7.32 0.80
C GLY A 266 0.43 8.16 0.04
N ILE A 267 1.29 8.93 0.73
CA ILE A 267 2.37 9.77 0.14
C ILE A 267 3.76 9.33 0.61
N GLY A 268 3.85 8.80 1.82
CA GLY A 268 5.06 8.28 2.43
C GLY A 268 5.04 6.77 2.62
N THR A 269 6.11 6.26 3.21
CA THR A 269 6.40 4.82 3.30
C THR A 269 6.76 4.35 4.70
N THR A 270 6.67 5.24 5.70
CA THR A 270 6.97 4.92 7.09
C THR A 270 5.98 3.88 7.65
N PRO A 271 6.46 2.70 8.10
CA PRO A 271 5.61 1.73 8.77
C PRO A 271 5.38 2.14 10.23
N VAL A 272 4.13 2.14 10.68
CA VAL A 272 3.81 2.28 12.11
C VAL A 272 4.49 1.18 12.90
N ALA A 273 4.98 1.51 14.10
CA ALA A 273 5.60 0.55 15.00
C ALA A 273 6.80 -0.20 14.37
N GLY A 274 7.47 0.40 13.39
CA GLY A 274 8.56 -0.25 12.64
C GLY A 274 8.12 -1.51 11.89
N GLY A 275 6.81 -1.69 11.68
CA GLY A 275 6.24 -2.91 11.12
C GLY A 275 6.09 -4.07 12.13
N SER A 276 6.11 -3.79 13.44
CA SER A 276 5.81 -4.78 14.48
C SER A 276 4.45 -5.45 14.25
N GLN A 277 4.45 -6.78 14.14
CA GLN A 277 3.22 -7.55 13.99
C GLN A 277 2.38 -7.51 15.28
N LEU A 278 3.04 -7.57 16.44
CA LEU A 278 2.35 -7.51 17.73
C LEU A 278 1.59 -6.20 17.90
N PHE A 279 2.21 -5.06 17.56
CA PHE A 279 1.55 -3.77 17.60
C PHE A 279 0.38 -3.70 16.62
N LEU A 280 0.57 -4.17 15.38
CA LEU A 280 -0.48 -4.14 14.36
C LEU A 280 -1.69 -4.99 14.76
N TRP A 281 -1.47 -6.17 15.36
CA TRP A 281 -2.54 -6.99 15.91
C TRP A 281 -3.22 -6.33 17.10
N ALA A 282 -2.46 -5.78 18.06
CA ALA A 282 -3.02 -5.06 19.21
C ALA A 282 -3.91 -3.89 18.75
N ARG A 283 -3.43 -3.07 17.81
CA ARG A 283 -4.19 -1.97 17.21
C ARG A 283 -5.47 -2.48 16.54
N THR A 284 -5.37 -3.56 15.78
CA THR A 284 -6.53 -4.17 15.10
C THR A 284 -7.56 -4.70 16.10
N LEU A 285 -7.14 -5.36 17.18
CA LEU A 285 -8.02 -5.89 18.21
C LEU A 285 -8.71 -4.77 19.00
N VAL A 286 -7.98 -3.73 19.39
CA VAL A 286 -8.53 -2.56 20.11
C VAL A 286 -9.55 -1.83 19.24
N ARG A 287 -9.20 -1.50 17.99
CA ARG A 287 -10.14 -0.86 17.05
C ARG A 287 -11.32 -1.77 16.77
N GLY A 288 -11.08 -3.04 16.49
CA GLY A 288 -12.14 -4.02 16.24
C GLY A 288 -13.14 -4.13 17.40
N ALA A 289 -12.67 -4.07 18.65
CA ALA A 289 -13.54 -4.04 19.82
C ALA A 289 -14.41 -2.77 19.88
N GLN A 290 -13.84 -1.61 19.54
CA GLN A 290 -14.56 -0.33 19.48
C GLN A 290 -15.60 -0.31 18.33
N GLU A 291 -15.28 -0.93 17.19
CA GLU A 291 -16.16 -0.98 16.02
C GLU A 291 -17.28 -2.04 16.16
N ARG A 292 -17.06 -3.12 16.93
CA ARG A 292 -18.00 -4.24 17.03
C ARG A 292 -19.38 -3.85 17.54
N GLY A 293 -19.47 -2.84 18.41
CA GLY A 293 -20.73 -2.33 18.95
C GLY A 293 -21.52 -1.45 17.98
N LYS A 294 -20.93 -1.03 16.86
CA LYS A 294 -21.56 -0.13 15.89
C LYS A 294 -22.26 -0.90 14.77
N PRO A 295 -23.32 -0.33 14.16
CA PRO A 295 -23.84 -0.80 12.88
C PRO A 295 -22.74 -0.83 11.82
N SER A 296 -22.76 -1.80 10.90
CA SER A 296 -21.69 -1.94 9.89
C SER A 296 -21.45 -0.68 9.07
N ALA A 297 -22.49 0.12 8.79
CA ALA A 297 -22.40 1.39 8.07
C ALA A 297 -21.68 2.51 8.86
N GLU A 298 -21.53 2.34 10.18
CA GLU A 298 -20.86 3.29 11.06
C GLU A 298 -19.46 2.83 11.48
N ARG A 299 -19.06 1.61 11.07
CA ARG A 299 -17.74 1.07 11.36
C ARG A 299 -16.67 1.69 10.47
N LEU A 300 -15.43 1.67 10.94
CA LEU A 300 -14.29 1.88 10.06
C LEU A 300 -14.33 0.87 8.87
N PRO A 301 -13.88 1.27 7.68
CA PRO A 301 -14.15 0.52 6.46
C PRO A 301 -13.65 -0.93 6.49
N GLU A 302 -12.53 -1.21 7.14
CA GLU A 302 -11.97 -2.55 7.27
C GLU A 302 -12.77 -3.49 8.19
N PHE A 303 -13.59 -2.94 9.10
CA PHE A 303 -14.43 -3.70 10.03
C PHE A 303 -15.91 -3.77 9.59
N ALA A 304 -16.24 -3.23 8.42
CA ALA A 304 -17.53 -3.47 7.79
C ALA A 304 -17.76 -4.97 7.55
N ASP A 305 -19.02 -5.43 7.61
CA ASP A 305 -19.35 -6.86 7.55
C ASP A 305 -18.78 -7.54 6.28
N SER A 306 -18.76 -6.84 5.15
CA SER A 306 -18.20 -7.32 3.87
C SER A 306 -16.69 -7.58 3.93
N ARG A 307 -15.96 -6.95 4.86
CA ARG A 307 -14.49 -6.95 4.94
C ARG A 307 -13.96 -7.59 6.22
N LEU A 308 -14.80 -7.76 7.23
CA LEU A 308 -14.44 -8.29 8.54
C LEU A 308 -13.80 -9.69 8.45
N THR A 309 -14.27 -10.52 7.53
CA THR A 309 -13.70 -11.87 7.31
C THR A 309 -12.22 -11.81 6.94
N ALA A 310 -11.79 -10.80 6.16
CA ALA A 310 -10.39 -10.62 5.80
C ALA A 310 -9.53 -10.23 7.02
N VAL A 311 -10.05 -9.35 7.89
CA VAL A 311 -9.41 -8.98 9.16
C VAL A 311 -9.25 -10.20 10.07
N GLN A 312 -10.30 -10.99 10.22
CA GLN A 312 -10.29 -12.22 11.02
C GLN A 312 -9.29 -13.24 10.47
N THR A 313 -9.28 -13.44 9.14
CA THR A 313 -8.33 -14.35 8.48
C THR A 313 -6.89 -13.91 8.76
N GLY A 314 -6.61 -12.61 8.74
CA GLY A 314 -5.30 -12.06 9.07
C GLY A 314 -4.90 -12.26 10.53
N LEU A 315 -5.84 -12.09 11.47
CA LEU A 315 -5.61 -12.25 12.92
C LEU A 315 -5.44 -13.71 13.35
N PHE A 316 -6.20 -14.63 12.75
CA PHE A 316 -6.17 -16.06 13.10
C PHE A 316 -5.15 -16.85 12.27
N ALA A 317 -4.45 -16.20 11.33
CA ALA A 317 -3.38 -16.84 10.59
C ALA A 317 -2.22 -17.19 11.53
N GLU A 318 -1.82 -18.47 11.55
CA GLU A 318 -0.62 -18.90 12.25
C GLU A 318 0.62 -18.31 11.58
N ARG A 319 1.23 -17.32 12.26
CA ARG A 319 2.45 -16.67 11.84
C ARG A 319 3.46 -16.71 12.98
N PRO A 320 4.75 -16.99 12.70
CA PRO A 320 5.76 -16.92 13.74
C PRO A 320 5.87 -15.48 14.25
N VAL A 321 6.11 -15.36 15.56
CA VAL A 321 6.44 -14.10 16.23
C VAL A 321 7.82 -14.26 16.83
N TYR A 322 8.71 -13.32 16.52
CA TYR A 322 10.07 -13.30 17.02
C TYR A 322 10.19 -12.14 17.99
N ALA A 323 10.20 -12.44 19.30
CA ALA A 323 10.11 -11.43 20.35
C ALA A 323 11.24 -10.37 20.25
N ASP A 324 12.47 -10.82 19.97
CA ASP A 324 13.63 -9.92 19.88
C ASP A 324 13.53 -8.97 18.67
N LEU A 325 13.09 -9.47 17.51
CA LEU A 325 12.83 -8.63 16.33
C LEU A 325 11.72 -7.60 16.59
N GLU A 326 10.64 -8.02 17.26
CA GLU A 326 9.54 -7.13 17.64
C GLU A 326 10.03 -6.04 18.62
N GLN A 327 10.90 -6.39 19.57
CA GLN A 327 11.54 -5.43 20.47
C GLN A 327 12.36 -4.40 19.70
N VAL A 328 13.24 -4.82 18.78
CA VAL A 328 14.06 -3.90 17.95
C VAL A 328 13.19 -2.88 17.21
N ARG A 329 12.08 -3.33 16.60
CA ARG A 329 11.15 -2.47 15.86
C ARG A 329 10.39 -1.51 16.78
N MET A 330 9.90 -2.01 17.91
CA MET A 330 9.15 -1.20 18.88
C MET A 330 10.05 -0.15 19.54
N GLU A 331 11.27 -0.50 19.94
CA GLU A 331 12.23 0.45 20.51
C GLU A 331 12.61 1.53 19.50
N TRP A 332 12.85 1.16 18.24
CA TRP A 332 13.06 2.14 17.17
C TRP A 332 11.87 3.08 17.04
N TRP A 333 10.66 2.54 16.97
CA TRP A 333 9.46 3.34 16.78
C TRP A 333 9.19 4.28 17.95
N LEU A 334 9.28 3.79 19.19
CA LEU A 334 9.14 4.62 20.39
C LEU A 334 10.19 5.73 20.43
N SER A 335 11.44 5.41 20.07
CA SER A 335 12.53 6.38 19.96
C SER A 335 12.23 7.46 18.92
N LYS A 336 11.86 7.08 17.68
CA LYS A 336 11.56 8.04 16.62
C LYS A 336 10.31 8.85 16.92
N THR A 337 9.28 8.24 17.52
CA THR A 337 8.06 8.95 17.92
C THR A 337 8.35 10.02 18.95
N ARG A 338 9.18 9.72 19.96
CA ARG A 338 9.61 10.72 20.94
C ARG A 338 10.47 11.84 20.33
N GLU A 339 11.36 11.49 19.41
CA GLU A 339 12.23 12.47 18.74
C GLU A 339 11.44 13.44 17.86
N TRP A 340 10.57 12.91 17.00
CA TRP A 340 9.86 13.70 15.98
C TRP A 340 8.61 14.39 16.51
N LEU A 341 7.92 13.81 17.49
CA LEU A 341 6.73 14.42 18.07
C LEU A 341 7.03 15.18 19.36
N THR A 342 8.27 15.11 19.85
CA THR A 342 8.75 15.71 21.10
C THR A 342 8.08 15.15 22.36
N VAL A 343 8.70 15.39 23.52
CA VAL A 343 8.19 14.91 24.84
C VAL A 343 6.92 15.61 25.31
N ASP A 344 6.57 16.74 24.70
CA ASP A 344 5.38 17.51 25.06
C ASP A 344 4.12 17.04 24.32
N SER A 345 4.27 16.19 23.31
CA SER A 345 3.13 15.63 22.60
C SER A 345 2.30 14.72 23.51
N PRO A 346 0.97 14.90 23.57
CA PRO A 346 0.07 14.02 24.33
C PRO A 346 0.03 12.60 23.77
N ASN A 347 0.52 12.38 22.55
CA ASN A 347 0.62 11.05 21.94
C ASN A 347 1.93 10.32 22.30
N VAL A 348 2.88 11.01 22.97
CA VAL A 348 4.19 10.48 23.38
C VAL A 348 4.27 10.25 24.88
N ARG A 349 3.57 11.07 25.67
CA ARG A 349 3.42 10.88 27.12
C ARG A 349 2.66 9.61 27.44
#